data_AF-A0AA38GNJ4-F1
#
_entry.id   AF-A0AA38GNJ4-F1
#
_cell.length_a   1.000
_cell.length_b   1.000
_cell.length_c   1.000
_cell.angle_alpha   90.00
_cell.angle_beta   90.00
_cell.angle_gamma   90.00
#
_symmetry.space_group_name_H-M   'P 1'
#
loop_
_entity.id
_entity.type
_entity.pdbx_description
1 polymer ?
#
loop_
_entity_poly.entity_id
_entity_poly.type
_entity_poly.pdbx_seq_one_letter_code
_entity_poly.pdbx_strand_id
1 'polypeptide(L)' 'VAISASNIGGAWDNAKKYIEAGALEHAKTLGPKGSDPHKAAVIGDTIGDPLKDTSGLSLNIWIKLMAVESLVFAPFFATR' A
#
# COMPACT_ATOMS: atom_id res chain seq x y z
N VAL A 1 11.01 -0.32 -3.01
CA VAL A 1 9.73 -0.80 -3.59
C VAL A 1 8.71 -1.14 -2.52
N ALA A 2 9.00 -2.00 -1.53
CA ALA A 2 8.04 -2.32 -0.45
C ALA A 2 7.61 -1.07 0.37
N ILE A 3 8.58 -0.28 0.86
CA ILE A 3 8.30 0.93 1.66
C ILE A 3 7.53 1.98 0.84
N SER A 4 7.94 2.19 -0.42
CA SER A 4 7.30 3.16 -1.30
C SER A 4 5.85 2.76 -1.65
N ALA A 5 5.58 1.47 -1.87
CA ALA A 5 4.24 0.95 -2.18
C ALA A 5 3.29 1.09 -0.97
N SER A 6 3.75 0.74 0.23
CA SER A 6 2.95 0.88 1.46
C SER A 6 2.65 2.35 1.81
N ASN A 7 3.64 3.25 1.65
CA ASN A 7 3.44 4.67 1.97
C ASN A 7 2.50 5.36 0.98
N ILE A 8 2.59 5.04 -0.32
CA ILE A 8 1.72 5.62 -1.35
C ILE A 8 0.28 5.15 -1.16
N GLY A 9 0.05 3.85 -0.93
CA GLY A 9 -1.30 3.34 -0.68
C GLY A 9 -1.92 3.90 0.61
N GLY A 10 -1.12 4.07 1.67
CA GLY A 10 -1.59 4.71 2.91
C GLY A 10 -1.88 6.20 2.75
N ALA A 11 -1.10 6.93 1.94
CA ALA A 11 -1.34 8.34 1.66
C ALA A 11 -2.65 8.55 0.87
N TRP A 12 -2.94 7.70 -0.11
CA TRP A 12 -4.19 7.78 -0.87
C TRP A 12 -5.43 7.40 -0.06
N ASP A 13 -5.35 6.41 0.84
CA ASP A 13 -6.45 6.09 1.77
C ASP A 13 -6.73 7.27 2.73
N ASN A 14 -5.69 7.88 3.27
CA ASN A 14 -5.83 9.03 4.16
C ASN A 14 -6.34 10.28 3.43
N ALA A 15 -5.94 10.50 2.18
CA ALA A 15 -6.47 11.59 1.35
C ALA A 15 -7.98 11.40 1.07
N LYS A 16 -8.42 10.16 0.79
CA LYS A 16 -9.85 9.83 0.66
C LYS A 16 -10.60 10.12 1.96
N LYS A 17 -10.11 9.60 3.10
CA LYS A 17 -10.71 9.83 4.43
C LYS A 17 -10.75 11.31 4.82
N TYR A 18 -9.74 12.09 4.43
CA TYR A 18 -9.70 13.54 4.66
C TYR A 18 -10.87 14.26 3.96
N ILE A 19 -11.12 13.94 2.69
CA ILE A 19 -12.25 14.49 1.92
C ILE A 19 -13.59 14.00 2.48
N GLU A 20 -13.67 12.72 2.89
CA GLU A 20 -14.88 12.15 3.48
C GLU A 20 -15.25 12.73 4.86
N ALA A 21 -14.25 13.03 5.69
CA ALA A 21 -14.46 13.55 7.04
C ALA A 21 -14.88 15.02 7.03
N GLY A 22 -14.46 15.81 6.03
CA GLY A 22 -14.89 17.20 5.86
C GLY A 22 -14.62 18.09 7.10
N ALA A 23 -13.65 17.73 7.94
CA ALA A 23 -13.42 18.36 9.24
C ALA A 23 -12.75 19.74 9.12
N LEU A 24 -11.99 19.97 8.05
CA LEU A 24 -11.28 21.22 7.75
C LEU A 24 -11.96 21.97 6.60
N GLU A 25 -11.82 23.30 6.58
CA GLU A 25 -12.49 24.12 5.56
C GLU A 25 -12.09 23.72 4.14
N HIS A 26 -10.80 23.41 3.93
CA HIS A 26 -10.28 22.90 2.65
C HIS A 26 -10.82 21.49 2.30
N ALA A 27 -11.10 20.65 3.30
CA ALA A 27 -11.74 19.36 3.06
C ALA A 27 -13.21 19.54 2.63
N LYS A 28 -13.91 20.54 3.18
CA LYS A 28 -15.28 20.88 2.78
C LYS A 28 -15.35 21.44 1.37
N THR A 29 -14.34 22.20 0.91
CA THR A 29 -14.27 22.67 -0.48
C THR A 29 -14.06 21.55 -1.50
N LEU A 30 -13.48 20.42 -1.06
CA LEU A 30 -13.28 19.23 -1.88
C LEU A 30 -14.46 18.24 -1.81
N GLY A 31 -15.36 18.41 -0.83
CA GLY A 31 -16.54 17.59 -0.61
C GLY A 31 -17.83 18.16 -1.23
N PRO A 32 -19.01 17.54 -1.00
CA PRO A 32 -19.28 16.37 -0.15
C PRO A 32 -19.02 15.02 -0.86
N LYS A 33 -19.22 13.89 -0.16
CA LYS A 33 -19.12 12.54 -0.74
C LYS A 33 -19.89 12.46 -2.06
N GLY A 34 -19.20 12.05 -3.12
CA GLY A 34 -19.74 11.98 -4.48
C GLY A 34 -19.30 13.13 -5.40
N SER A 35 -18.61 14.15 -4.87
CA SER A 35 -17.94 15.18 -5.65
C SER A 35 -16.84 14.60 -6.53
N ASP A 36 -16.48 15.29 -7.62
CA ASP A 36 -15.41 14.86 -8.52
C ASP A 36 -14.04 14.70 -7.81
N PRO A 37 -13.65 15.58 -6.87
CA PRO A 37 -12.44 15.38 -6.06
C PRO A 37 -12.50 14.12 -5.20
N HIS A 38 -13.67 13.78 -4.66
CA HIS A 38 -13.85 12.55 -3.88
C HIS A 38 -13.71 11.30 -4.77
N LYS A 39 -14.30 11.31 -5.96
CA LYS A 39 -14.15 10.19 -6.92
C LYS A 39 -12.70 9.99 -7.35
N ALA A 40 -11.95 11.08 -7.57
CA ALA A 40 -10.53 11.00 -7.88
C ALA A 40 -9.72 10.38 -6.72
N ALA A 41 -10.02 10.74 -5.48
CA ALA A 41 -9.39 10.14 -4.31
C ALA A 41 -9.75 8.66 -4.13
N VAL A 42 -10.98 8.26 -4.45
CA VAL A 42 -11.40 6.84 -4.46
C VAL A 42 -10.63 6.04 -5.49
N ILE A 43 -10.38 6.60 -6.69
CA ILE A 43 -9.55 5.93 -7.71
C ILE A 43 -8.12 5.74 -7.20
N GLY A 44 -7.54 6.77 -6.58
CA GLY A 44 -6.20 6.68 -5.98
C GLY A 44 -6.10 5.59 -4.90
N ASP A 45 -7.09 5.50 -4.02
CA ASP A 45 -7.13 4.47 -2.98
C ASP A 45 -7.28 3.06 -3.59
N THR A 46 -8.11 2.90 -4.62
CA THR A 46 -8.28 1.60 -5.31
C THR A 46 -6.99 1.11 -5.97
N ILE A 47 -6.15 2.03 -6.49
CA ILE A 47 -4.81 1.70 -7.00
C ILE A 47 -3.84 1.38 -5.84
N GLY A 48 -4.02 2.06 -4.70
CA GLY A 48 -3.21 1.91 -3.49
C GLY A 48 -3.45 0.63 -2.70
N ASP A 49 -4.66 0.06 -2.74
CA ASP A 49 -5.05 -1.16 -2.03
C ASP A 49 -4.17 -2.38 -2.36
N PRO A 50 -3.97 -2.78 -3.64
CA PRO A 50 -3.07 -3.89 -3.96
C PRO A 50 -1.60 -3.58 -3.64
N LEU A 51 -1.23 -2.30 -3.59
CA LEU A 51 0.13 -1.85 -3.26
C LEU A 51 0.42 -1.94 -1.77
N LYS A 52 -0.51 -1.51 -0.90
CA LYS A 52 -0.33 -1.54 0.55
C LYS A 52 -0.69 -2.90 1.16
N ASP A 53 -1.74 -3.55 0.70
CA ASP A 53 -2.32 -4.74 1.35
C ASP A 53 -1.85 -6.06 0.74
N THR A 54 -1.38 -6.08 -0.51
CA THR A 54 -0.95 -7.32 -1.18
C THR A 54 0.55 -7.36 -1.44
N SER A 55 1.07 -6.46 -2.28
CA SER A 55 2.47 -6.50 -2.72
C SER A 55 3.45 -5.94 -1.67
N GLY A 56 3.09 -4.85 -0.98
CA GLY A 56 3.92 -4.25 0.07
C GLY A 56 4.16 -5.16 1.28
N LEU A 57 3.12 -5.85 1.75
CA LEU A 57 3.20 -6.83 2.85
C LEU A 57 3.93 -8.13 2.47
N SER A 58 3.69 -8.66 1.26
CA SER A 58 4.27 -9.92 0.79
C SER A 58 5.79 -9.86 0.54
N LEU A 59 6.32 -8.69 0.18
CA LEU A 59 7.75 -8.49 -0.07
C LEU A 59 8.64 -8.79 1.16
N ASN A 60 8.15 -8.49 2.38
CA ASN A 60 8.89 -8.80 3.60
C ASN A 60 8.91 -10.31 3.90
N ILE A 61 7.82 -11.00 3.62
CA ILE A 61 7.73 -12.47 3.77
C ILE A 61 8.63 -13.15 2.75
N TRP A 62 8.62 -12.66 1.51
CA TRP A 62 9.44 -13.20 0.43
C TRP A 62 10.94 -13.17 0.78
N ILE A 63 11.46 -12.06 1.31
CA ILE A 63 12.87 -11.96 1.73
C ILE A 63 13.20 -12.98 2.83
N LYS A 64 12.34 -13.12 3.84
CA LYS A 64 12.57 -14.07 4.94
C LYS A 64 12.49 -15.52 4.46
N LEU A 65 11.58 -15.83 3.53
CA LEU A 65 11.42 -17.16 2.95
C LEU A 65 12.66 -17.56 2.15
N MET A 66 13.14 -16.70 1.25
CA MET A 66 14.34 -16.94 0.44
C MET A 66 15.58 -17.17 1.32
N ALA A 67 15.70 -16.45 2.45
CA ALA A 67 16.79 -16.64 3.40
C ALA A 67 16.75 -18.02 4.08
N VAL A 68 15.57 -18.47 4.51
CA VAL A 68 15.40 -19.79 5.15
C VAL A 68 15.58 -20.93 4.14
N GLU A 69 15.02 -20.80 2.93
CA GLU A 69 15.21 -21.77 1.85
C GLU A 69 16.69 -21.95 1.51
N SER A 70 17.42 -20.84 1.33
CA SER A 70 18.86 -20.86 1.06
C SER A 70 19.64 -21.54 2.18
N LEU A 71 19.28 -21.32 3.45
CA LEU A 71 19.94 -21.92 4.60
C LEU A 71 19.68 -23.43 4.68
N VAL A 72 18.45 -23.87 4.43
CA VAL A 72 18.07 -25.30 4.46
C VAL A 72 18.76 -26.07 3.34
N PHE A 73 18.82 -25.50 2.14
CA PHE A 73 19.46 -26.15 0.99
C PHE A 73 20.97 -25.86 0.87
N ALA A 74 21.56 -25.05 1.76
CA ALA A 74 22.99 -24.73 1.72
C ALA A 74 23.91 -25.97 1.64
N PRO A 75 23.69 -27.05 2.41
CA PRO A 75 24.53 -28.25 2.31
C PRO A 75 24.38 -28.94 0.95
N PHE A 76 23.17 -28.95 0.38
CA PHE A 76 22.90 -29.54 -0.94
C PHE A 76 23.58 -28.75 -2.07
N PHE A 77 23.53 -27.41 -2.01
CA PHE A 77 24.19 -26.54 -2.98
C PHE A 77 25.72 -26.54 -2.85
N ALA A 78 26.26 -26.73 -1.64
CA ALA A 78 27.71 -26.72 -1.41
C ALA A 78 28.38 -28.09 -1.67
N THR A 79 27.61 -29.18 -1.67
CA THR A 79 28.13 -30.54 -1.86
C THR A 79 28.19 -30.95 -3.34
N ARG A 80 27.61 -30.16 -4.25
CA ARG A 80 27.73 -30.34 -5.71
C ARG A 80 28.51 -29.20 -6.36
#